data_AF-A0A5N8HJ91-F1
#
_entry.id   AF-A0A5N8HJ91-F1
#
_cell.length_a   1.000
_cell.length_b   1.000
_cell.length_c   1.000
_cell.angle_alpha   90.00
_cell.angle_beta   90.00
_cell.angle_gamma   90.00
#
_symmetry.space_group_name_H-M   'P 1'
#
loop_
_entity.id
_entity.type
_entity.pdbx_description
1 polymer ?
#
loop_
_entity_poly.entity_id
_entity_poly.type
_entity_poly.pdbx_seq_one_letter_code
_entity_poly.pdbx_strand_id
1 'polypeptide(L)'
;MPRGLELLIAQTILQGFDAQYGRFLEVTSGAQQRFEQADWHAVQQAMKNRIHLYDHHVGLVVEQLRCITNGQSTDAAFLLRVKEHYTRLLPDYPRFEIAESFFNSVYCRLFD
;
A
#
# COMPACT_ATOMS: atom_id res chain seq x y z
N MET A 1 -15.51 -19.82 -4.42
CA MET A 1 -14.68 -20.46 -3.37
C MET A 1 -14.19 -19.37 -2.42
N PRO A 2 -14.60 -19.37 -1.14
CA PRO A 2 -14.28 -18.29 -0.18
C PRO A 2 -12.76 -18.05 -0.01
N ARG A 3 -11.95 -19.11 -0.08
CA ARG A 3 -10.47 -19.04 -0.02
C ARG A 3 -9.83 -18.22 -1.15
N GLY A 4 -10.47 -18.14 -2.32
CA GLY A 4 -9.93 -17.39 -3.46
C GLY A 4 -10.06 -15.87 -3.28
N LEU A 5 -11.12 -15.42 -2.60
CA LEU A 5 -11.33 -14.00 -2.32
C LEU A 5 -10.33 -13.49 -1.29
N GLU A 6 -10.06 -14.26 -0.23
CA GLU A 6 -9.13 -13.88 0.82
C GLU A 6 -7.70 -13.70 0.28
N LEU A 7 -7.24 -14.63 -0.56
CA LEU A 7 -5.94 -14.54 -1.20
C LEU A 7 -5.88 -13.38 -2.19
N LEU A 8 -6.94 -13.14 -2.96
CA LEU A 8 -7.04 -12.00 -3.88
C LEU A 8 -6.88 -10.68 -3.12
N ILE A 9 -7.54 -10.52 -1.98
CA ILE A 9 -7.39 -9.32 -1.14
C ILE A 9 -5.96 -9.18 -0.64
N ALA A 10 -5.36 -10.24 -0.10
CA ALA A 10 -3.98 -10.21 0.37
C ALA A 10 -3.00 -9.78 -0.74
N GLN A 11 -3.16 -10.32 -1.94
CA GLN A 11 -2.36 -9.94 -3.11
C GLN A 11 -2.62 -8.50 -3.56
N THR A 12 -3.87 -8.04 -3.50
CA THR A 12 -4.24 -6.66 -3.85
C THR A 12 -3.58 -5.65 -2.91
N ILE A 13 -3.56 -5.94 -1.60
CA ILE A 13 -2.87 -5.10 -0.62
C ILE A 13 -1.37 -5.05 -0.91
N LEU A 14 -0.74 -6.21 -1.18
CA LEU A 14 0.69 -6.27 -1.44
C LEU A 14 1.07 -5.56 -2.75
N GLN A 15 0.23 -5.69 -3.78
CA GLN A 15 0.39 -4.97 -5.04
C GLN A 15 0.25 -3.45 -4.84
N GLY A 16 -0.67 -3.01 -3.98
CA GLY A 16 -0.79 -1.62 -3.60
C GLY A 16 0.48 -1.08 -2.93
N PHE A 17 1.10 -1.90 -2.07
CA PHE A 17 2.39 -1.57 -1.47
C PHE A 17 3.52 -1.50 -2.51
N ASP A 18 3.61 -2.46 -3.44
CA ASP A 18 4.59 -2.43 -4.54
C ASP A 18 4.46 -1.15 -5.37
N ALA A 19 3.23 -0.76 -5.75
CA ALA A 19 2.98 0.46 -6.50
C ALA A 19 3.37 1.71 -5.70
N GLN A 20 2.98 1.77 -4.41
CA GLN A 20 3.33 2.87 -3.52
C GLN A 20 4.85 3.04 -3.43
N TYR A 21 5.57 1.94 -3.19
CA TYR A 21 7.01 1.97 -3.03
C TYR A 21 7.74 2.28 -4.34
N GLY A 22 7.24 1.76 -5.47
CA GLY A 22 7.72 2.14 -6.81
C GLY A 22 7.64 3.64 -7.04
N ARG A 23 6.48 4.27 -6.79
CA ARG A 23 6.31 5.73 -6.90
C ARG A 23 7.19 6.51 -5.94
N PHE A 24 7.39 5.99 -4.73
CA PHE A 24 8.29 6.59 -3.76
C PHE A 24 9.75 6.61 -4.25
N LEU A 25 10.22 5.52 -4.85
CA LEU A 25 11.55 5.45 -5.46
C LEU A 25 11.68 6.38 -6.66
N GLU A 26 10.68 6.44 -7.54
CA GLU A 26 10.66 7.36 -8.69
C GLU A 26 10.79 8.81 -8.24
N VAL A 27 9.97 9.26 -7.29
CA VAL A 27 10.07 10.63 -6.75
C VAL A 27 11.43 10.87 -6.12
N THR A 28 11.96 9.89 -5.38
CA THR A 28 13.26 10.00 -4.71
C THR A 28 14.42 10.08 -5.71
N SER A 29 14.36 9.34 -6.83
CA SER A 29 15.41 9.30 -7.85
C SER A 29 15.67 10.66 -8.50
N GLY A 30 14.64 11.51 -8.64
CA GLY A 30 14.79 12.86 -9.19
C GLY A 30 15.47 13.85 -8.25
N ALA A 31 15.89 13.46 -7.04
CA ALA A 31 16.49 14.36 -6.05
C ALA A 31 17.83 14.92 -6.53
N GLN A 32 18.68 14.09 -7.15
CA GLN A 32 19.97 14.53 -7.68
C GLN A 32 19.79 15.62 -8.73
N GLN A 33 18.92 15.41 -9.72
CA GLN A 33 18.65 16.39 -10.77
C GLN A 33 18.17 17.73 -10.19
N ARG A 34 17.22 17.71 -9.24
CA ARG A 34 16.72 18.94 -8.60
C ARG A 34 17.81 19.68 -7.85
N PHE A 35 18.72 18.96 -7.20
CA PHE A 35 19.88 19.54 -6.53
C PHE A 35 20.87 20.16 -7.52
N GLU A 36 21.24 19.43 -8.58
CA GLU A 36 22.18 19.88 -9.61
C GLU A 36 21.67 21.12 -10.36
N GLN A 37 20.35 21.25 -10.51
CA GLN A 37 19.70 22.40 -11.11
C GLN A 37 19.43 23.55 -10.12
N ALA A 38 19.79 23.39 -8.84
CA ALA A 38 19.49 24.32 -7.75
C ALA A 38 17.98 24.67 -7.64
N ASP A 39 17.09 23.74 -8.01
CA ASP A 39 15.64 23.95 -7.94
C ASP A 39 15.11 23.62 -6.53
N TRP A 40 15.37 24.54 -5.61
CA TRP A 40 15.02 24.38 -4.19
C TRP A 40 13.52 24.32 -3.94
N HIS A 41 12.73 24.99 -4.78
CA HIS A 41 11.27 24.93 -4.69
C HIS A 41 10.75 23.55 -5.12
N ALA A 42 11.30 22.96 -6.18
CA ALA A 42 10.96 21.59 -6.56
C ALA A 42 11.41 20.57 -5.51
N VAL A 43 12.53 20.78 -4.81
CA VAL A 43 12.93 19.92 -3.68
C VAL A 43 11.86 19.92 -2.58
N GLN A 44 11.38 21.10 -2.17
CA GLN A 44 10.33 21.22 -1.15
C GLN A 44 9.01 20.59 -1.62
N GLN A 45 8.63 20.80 -2.89
CA GLN A 45 7.40 20.22 -3.44
C GLN A 45 7.50 18.69 -3.56
N ALA A 46 8.66 18.16 -3.98
CA ALA A 46 8.88 16.72 -4.07
C ALA A 46 8.75 16.03 -2.70
N MET A 47 9.20 16.67 -1.62
CA MET A 47 9.02 16.16 -0.27
C MET A 47 7.54 16.06 0.10
N LYS A 48 6.75 17.11 -0.14
CA LYS A 48 5.29 17.10 0.12
C LYS A 48 4.59 16.00 -0.68
N ASN A 49 4.92 15.89 -1.98
CA ASN A 49 4.35 14.85 -2.84
C ASN A 49 4.69 13.45 -2.32
N ARG A 50 5.93 13.23 -1.86
CA ARG A 50 6.38 11.94 -1.31
C ARG A 50 5.63 11.56 -0.03
N ILE A 51 5.32 12.52 0.83
CA ILE A 51 4.53 12.27 2.06
C ILE A 51 3.12 11.81 1.71
N HIS A 52 2.46 12.47 0.74
CA HIS A 52 1.09 12.12 0.35
C HIS A 52 0.96 10.81 -0.43
N LEU A 53 2.05 10.29 -1.02
CA LEU A 53 2.02 9.05 -1.82
C LEU A 53 1.50 7.85 -1.02
N TYR A 54 1.90 7.74 0.24
CA TYR A 54 1.52 6.60 1.07
C TYR A 54 0.01 6.57 1.31
N ASP A 55 -0.54 7.67 1.83
CA ASP A 55 -1.97 7.79 2.12
C ASP A 55 -2.85 7.66 0.88
N HIS A 56 -2.36 8.14 -0.26
CA HIS A 56 -3.04 8.00 -1.55
C HIS A 56 -3.18 6.52 -1.94
N HIS A 57 -2.10 5.75 -1.89
CA HIS A 57 -2.15 4.33 -2.26
C HIS A 57 -2.96 3.49 -1.28
N VAL A 58 -2.87 3.77 0.02
CA VAL A 58 -3.75 3.13 1.01
C VAL A 58 -5.23 3.40 0.65
N GLY A 59 -5.58 4.63 0.27
CA GLY A 59 -6.95 4.99 -0.11
C GLY A 59 -7.42 4.27 -1.37
N LEU A 60 -6.57 4.20 -2.40
CA LEU A 60 -6.87 3.46 -3.63
C LEU A 60 -7.13 1.97 -3.34
N VAL A 61 -6.29 1.33 -2.54
CA VAL A 61 -6.47 -0.08 -2.17
C VAL A 61 -7.76 -0.26 -1.39
N VAL A 62 -8.06 0.60 -0.42
CA VAL A 62 -9.31 0.52 0.36
C VAL A 62 -10.53 0.59 -0.56
N GLU A 63 -10.57 1.53 -1.52
CA GLU A 63 -11.67 1.63 -2.48
C GLU A 63 -11.75 0.41 -3.41
N GLN A 64 -10.60 -0.11 -3.89
CA GLN A 64 -10.56 -1.35 -4.66
C GLN A 64 -11.13 -2.53 -3.87
N LEU A 65 -10.75 -2.67 -2.59
CA LEU A 65 -11.23 -3.74 -1.73
C LEU A 65 -12.74 -3.62 -1.48
N ARG A 66 -13.26 -2.41 -1.27
CA ARG A 66 -14.71 -2.15 -1.15
C ARG A 66 -15.48 -2.61 -2.38
N CYS A 67 -14.93 -2.39 -3.58
CA CYS A 67 -15.51 -2.90 -4.82
C CYS A 67 -15.40 -4.43 -4.93
N ILE A 68 -14.25 -5.01 -4.63
CA ILE A 68 -13.99 -6.46 -4.72
C ILE A 68 -14.91 -7.25 -3.79
N THR A 69 -15.18 -6.74 -2.59
CA THR A 69 -16.07 -7.40 -1.62
C THR A 69 -17.55 -7.13 -1.89
N ASN A 70 -17.91 -6.33 -2.91
CA ASN A 70 -19.28 -5.88 -3.17
C ASN A 70 -19.97 -5.29 -1.91
N GLY A 71 -19.20 -4.63 -1.04
CA GLY A 71 -19.71 -4.11 0.23
C GLY A 71 -20.20 -5.18 1.22
N GLN A 72 -19.89 -6.46 0.99
CA GLN A 72 -20.15 -7.50 1.98
C GLN A 72 -19.34 -7.21 3.24
N SER A 73 -20.00 -7.34 4.39
CA SER A 73 -19.35 -7.20 5.69
C SER A 73 -18.22 -8.21 5.80
N THR A 74 -16.98 -7.71 5.77
CA THR A 74 -15.79 -8.50 6.07
C THR A 74 -15.73 -8.64 7.58
N ASP A 75 -16.23 -9.77 8.09
CA ASP A 75 -16.14 -10.07 9.51
C ASP A 75 -14.66 -10.19 9.96
N ALA A 76 -14.44 -10.10 11.27
CA ALA A 76 -13.09 -10.20 11.84
C ALA A 76 -12.41 -11.53 11.46
N ALA A 77 -13.18 -12.62 11.29
CA ALA A 77 -12.67 -13.92 10.92
C ALA A 77 -12.13 -13.94 9.47
N PHE A 78 -12.80 -13.26 8.54
CA PHE A 78 -12.37 -13.11 7.15
C PHE A 78 -11.04 -12.38 7.06
N LEU A 79 -10.88 -11.27 7.79
CA LEU A 79 -9.62 -10.53 7.80
C LEU A 79 -8.48 -11.31 8.44
N LEU A 80 -8.78 -12.10 9.47
CA LEU A 80 -7.76 -12.95 10.08
C LEU A 80 -7.20 -13.94 9.06
N ARG A 81 -8.07 -14.48 8.19
CA ARG A 81 -7.66 -15.33 7.06
C ARG A 81 -6.92 -14.55 5.98
N VAL A 82 -7.34 -13.33 5.64
CA VAL A 82 -6.59 -12.44 4.74
C VAL A 82 -5.19 -12.17 5.29
N LYS A 83 -5.06 -11.84 6.58
CA LYS A 83 -3.79 -11.62 7.26
C LYS A 83 -2.91 -12.88 7.22
N GLU A 84 -3.49 -14.05 7.44
CA GLU A 84 -2.77 -15.33 7.33
C GLU A 84 -2.21 -15.55 5.92
N HIS A 85 -2.98 -15.27 4.86
CA HIS A 85 -2.47 -15.29 3.49
C HIS A 85 -1.40 -14.24 3.28
N TYR A 86 -1.60 -13.01 3.75
CA TYR A 86 -0.65 -11.91 3.60
C TYR A 86 0.69 -12.25 4.26
N THR A 87 0.69 -12.73 5.50
CA THR A 87 1.90 -13.17 6.22
C THR A 87 2.66 -14.26 5.47
N ARG A 88 1.96 -15.18 4.79
CA ARG A 88 2.60 -16.21 3.95
C ARG A 88 3.28 -15.67 2.69
N LEU A 89 2.92 -14.46 2.23
CA LEU A 89 3.56 -13.81 1.08
C LEU A 89 4.88 -13.11 1.45
N LEU A 90 5.15 -12.90 2.74
CA LEU A 90 6.24 -12.07 3.22
C LEU A 90 7.63 -12.71 3.40
N PRO A 91 7.83 -14.04 3.58
CA PRO A 91 9.14 -14.60 3.91
C PRO A 91 10.27 -14.24 2.93
N ASP A 92 9.96 -14.19 1.63
CA ASP A 92 10.92 -13.83 0.58
C ASP A 92 10.74 -12.39 0.07
N TYR A 93 9.90 -11.59 0.72
CA TYR A 93 9.56 -10.25 0.27
C TYR A 93 10.52 -9.22 0.89
N PRO A 94 11.39 -8.54 0.10
CA PRO A 94 12.54 -7.80 0.64
C PRO A 94 12.23 -6.64 1.59
N ARG A 95 10.99 -6.15 1.60
CA ARG A 95 10.53 -4.99 2.37
C ARG A 95 9.36 -5.35 3.27
N PHE A 96 9.38 -6.57 3.83
CA PHE A 96 8.27 -7.13 4.59
C PHE A 96 7.81 -6.22 5.73
N GLU A 97 8.72 -5.58 6.48
CA GLU A 97 8.36 -4.69 7.60
C GLU A 97 7.47 -3.51 7.16
N ILE A 98 7.74 -2.94 5.98
CA ILE A 98 6.96 -1.83 5.43
C ILE A 98 5.66 -2.35 4.80
N ALA A 99 5.71 -3.54 4.19
CA ALA A 99 4.53 -4.22 3.68
C ALA A 99 3.52 -4.52 4.81
N GLU A 100 3.99 -4.90 6.01
CA GLU A 100 3.15 -5.06 7.21
C GLU A 100 2.54 -3.73 7.66
N SER A 101 3.32 -2.64 7.63
CA SER A 101 2.82 -1.30 7.96
C SER A 101 1.73 -0.84 6.98
N PHE A 102 1.91 -1.11 5.69
CA PHE A 102 0.92 -0.84 4.65
C PHE A 102 -0.37 -1.65 4.88
N PHE A 103 -0.25 -2.94 5.19
CA PHE A 103 -1.38 -3.77 5.58
C PHE A 103 -2.14 -3.19 6.78
N ASN A 104 -1.43 -2.79 7.83
CA ASN A 104 -2.05 -2.20 9.03
C ASN A 104 -2.81 -0.91 8.69
N SER A 105 -2.28 -0.08 7.79
CA SER A 105 -2.93 1.16 7.36
C SER A 105 -4.22 0.89 6.56
N VAL A 106 -4.21 -0.12 5.67
CA VAL A 106 -5.41 -0.55 4.96
C VAL A 106 -6.43 -1.13 5.94
N TYR A 107 -5.97 -1.93 6.91
CA TYR A 107 -6.83 -2.50 7.95
C TYR A 107 -7.54 -1.40 8.73
N CYS A 108 -6.82 -0.42 9.30
CA CYS A 108 -7.44 0.66 10.06
C CYS A 108 -8.53 1.40 9.27
N ARG A 109 -8.30 1.70 7.98
CA ARG A 109 -9.29 2.41 7.15
C ARG A 109 -10.50 1.57 6.74
N LEU A 110 -10.44 0.24 6.84
CA LEU A 110 -11.58 -0.63 6.59
C LEU A 110 -12.50 -0.77 7.81
N PHE A 111 -12.00 -0.47 9.02
CA PHE A 111 -12.72 -0.71 10.30
C PHE A 111 -12.94 0.54 11.17
N ASP A 112 -12.52 1.71 10.71
CA ASP A 112 -13.01 3.02 11.19
C ASP A 112 -14.29 3.43 10.43
#